data_AF-A0A072TV52-F1
#
_entry.id   AF-A0A072TV52-F1
#
_cell.length_a   1.000
_cell.length_b   1.000
_cell.length_c   1.000
_cell.angle_alpha   90.00
_cell.angle_beta   90.00
_cell.angle_gamma   90.00
#
_symmetry.space_group_name_H-M   'P 1'
#
loop_
_entity.id
_entity.type
_entity.pdbx_description
1 polymer ?
#
loop_
_entity_poly.entity_id
_entity_poly.type
_entity_poly.pdbx_seq_one_letter_code
_entity_poly.pdbx_strand_id
1 'polypeptide(L)'
;MKKLARKFRRNSEDHKYSLPVHDDDSRPLDSKEQEELVRSLETNQAHQSRFWRTVFAALVSCYILFLLYSIFHQVSSPWELRYHAYFMEEIDSWMIISADFVAILAFSFAIKGLLHESMHHRRWIWYSWYTDIVLAIFWLYYMSRLPKFHWDVIWLPFGPLR
;
A
#
# COMPACT_ATOMS: atom_id res chain seq x y z
N MET A 1 -44.16 -16.48 64.11
CA MET A 1 -43.25 -16.48 62.94
C MET A 1 -44.02 -16.12 61.66
N LYS A 2 -44.15 -14.82 61.27
CA LYS A 2 -44.78 -14.40 59.98
C LYS A 2 -44.16 -13.16 59.32
N LYS A 3 -43.07 -12.57 59.85
CA LYS A 3 -42.46 -11.35 59.29
C LYS A 3 -41.25 -11.57 58.36
N LEU A 4 -40.67 -12.76 58.29
CA LEU A 4 -39.50 -13.04 57.46
C LEU A 4 -39.82 -13.41 56.01
N ALA A 5 -41.00 -13.95 55.73
CA ALA A 5 -41.38 -14.40 54.38
C ALA A 5 -41.66 -13.25 53.40
N ARG A 6 -41.95 -12.04 53.88
CA ARG A 6 -42.30 -10.90 53.00
C ARG A 6 -41.07 -10.17 52.44
N LYS A 7 -39.90 -10.31 53.07
CA LYS A 7 -38.67 -9.64 52.61
C LYS A 7 -37.96 -10.42 51.49
N PHE A 8 -38.20 -11.73 51.39
CA PHE A 8 -37.49 -12.58 50.43
C PHE A 8 -38.07 -12.50 49.00
N ARG A 9 -39.38 -12.23 48.86
CA ARG A 9 -40.03 -12.18 47.54
C ARG A 9 -39.75 -10.89 46.74
N ARG A 10 -39.22 -9.85 47.37
CA ARG A 10 -38.90 -8.58 46.70
C ARG A 10 -37.47 -8.53 46.12
N ASN A 11 -36.59 -9.45 46.54
CA ASN A 11 -35.18 -9.45 46.12
C ASN A 11 -34.89 -10.37 44.92
N SER A 12 -35.83 -11.24 44.52
CA SER A 12 -35.60 -12.23 43.46
C SER A 12 -35.90 -11.73 42.05
N GLU A 13 -36.56 -10.58 41.90
CA GLU A 13 -36.93 -10.04 40.57
C GLU A 13 -35.96 -8.95 40.07
N ASP A 14 -35.16 -8.33 40.95
CA ASP A 14 -34.20 -7.27 40.56
C ASP A 14 -32.84 -7.78 40.06
N HIS A 15 -32.52 -9.06 40.27
CA HIS A 15 -31.25 -9.64 39.81
C HIS A 15 -31.26 -10.14 38.36
N LYS A 16 -32.38 -10.01 37.64
CA LYS A 16 -32.51 -10.48 36.26
C LYS A 16 -32.18 -9.40 35.20
N TYR A 17 -31.94 -8.16 35.64
CA TYR A 17 -31.58 -7.02 34.79
C TYR A 17 -30.27 -6.33 35.19
N SER A 18 -29.40 -7.00 35.94
CA SER A 18 -28.02 -6.56 36.04
C SER A 18 -27.32 -6.87 34.72
N LEU A 19 -27.20 -5.87 33.86
CA LEU A 19 -26.17 -5.82 32.82
C LEU A 19 -24.84 -6.26 33.45
N PRO A 20 -23.97 -7.00 32.74
CA PRO A 20 -22.64 -7.28 33.24
C PRO A 20 -21.96 -5.93 33.46
N VAL A 21 -21.90 -5.52 34.72
CA VAL A 21 -21.24 -4.30 35.13
C VAL A 21 -19.75 -4.60 34.96
N HIS A 22 -19.22 -4.17 33.82
CA HIS A 22 -17.81 -4.23 33.49
C HIS A 22 -17.10 -3.10 34.27
N ASP A 23 -17.15 -3.15 35.60
CA ASP A 23 -16.54 -2.15 36.49
C ASP A 23 -15.01 -2.22 36.51
N ASP A 24 -14.40 -3.19 35.82
CA ASP A 24 -12.95 -3.38 35.76
C ASP A 24 -12.27 -2.54 34.64
N ASP A 25 -13.04 -2.00 33.69
CA ASP A 25 -12.51 -1.27 32.53
C ASP A 25 -12.10 0.19 32.85
N SER A 26 -12.36 0.66 34.07
CA SER A 26 -12.14 2.05 34.50
C SER A 26 -10.94 2.24 35.44
N ARG A 27 -10.20 1.17 35.74
CA ARG A 27 -9.01 1.27 36.61
C ARG A 27 -7.81 1.70 35.76
N PRO A 28 -7.06 2.75 36.15
CA PRO A 28 -5.84 3.09 35.42
C PRO A 28 -4.91 1.89 35.39
N LEU A 29 -4.48 1.50 34.18
CA LEU A 29 -3.59 0.37 33.93
C LEU A 29 -2.39 0.39 34.88
N ASP A 30 -2.07 -0.77 35.46
CA ASP A 30 -0.84 -0.89 36.24
C ASP A 30 0.38 -0.62 35.34
N SER A 31 1.45 -0.05 35.90
CA SER A 31 2.62 0.35 35.11
C SER A 31 3.25 -0.85 34.38
N LYS A 32 3.18 -2.05 34.98
CA LYS A 32 3.64 -3.29 34.36
C LYS A 32 2.76 -3.74 33.20
N GLU A 33 1.44 -3.67 33.37
CA GLU A 33 0.48 -4.01 32.31
C GLU A 33 0.61 -3.06 31.11
N GLN A 34 0.87 -1.78 31.37
CA GLN A 34 1.14 -0.79 30.32
C GLN A 34 2.44 -1.10 29.57
N GLU A 35 3.52 -1.46 30.26
CA GLU A 35 4.79 -1.84 29.61
C GLU A 35 4.66 -3.12 28.78
N GLU A 36 3.92 -4.11 29.27
CA GLU A 36 3.63 -5.33 28.52
C GLU A 36 2.79 -5.05 27.28
N LEU A 37 1.80 -4.17 27.40
CA LEU A 37 0.99 -3.73 26.27
C LEU A 37 1.84 -2.99 25.24
N VAL A 38 2.69 -2.05 25.64
CA VAL A 38 3.62 -1.34 24.74
C VAL A 38 4.55 -2.33 24.03
N ARG A 39 5.17 -3.28 24.77
CA ARG A 39 6.06 -4.28 24.18
C ARG A 39 5.32 -5.18 23.18
N SER A 40 4.08 -5.57 23.48
CA SER A 40 3.25 -6.37 22.57
C SER A 40 2.94 -5.61 21.27
N LEU A 41 2.65 -4.30 21.38
CA LEU A 41 2.39 -3.43 20.24
C LEU A 41 3.64 -3.22 19.39
N GLU A 42 4.80 -2.97 20.00
CA GLU A 42 6.08 -2.83 19.28
C GLU A 42 6.43 -4.11 18.49
N THR A 43 6.23 -5.27 19.12
CA THR A 43 6.50 -6.56 18.48
C THR A 43 5.54 -6.81 17.32
N ASN A 44 4.24 -6.53 17.51
CA ASN A 44 3.23 -6.64 16.47
C ASN A 44 3.49 -5.66 15.32
N GLN A 45 3.88 -4.42 15.62
CA GLN A 45 4.24 -3.40 14.63
C GLN A 45 5.49 -3.81 13.83
N ALA A 46 6.51 -4.37 14.49
CA ALA A 46 7.71 -4.86 13.80
C ALA A 46 7.37 -6.03 12.85
N HIS A 47 6.51 -6.95 13.29
CA HIS A 47 6.05 -8.06 12.47
C HIS A 47 5.21 -7.59 11.29
N GLN A 48 4.22 -6.72 11.51
CA GLN A 48 3.40 -6.12 10.46
C GLN A 48 4.24 -5.32 9.47
N SER A 49 5.19 -4.53 9.97
CA SER A 49 6.12 -3.75 9.14
C SER A 49 6.91 -4.66 8.19
N ARG A 50 7.48 -5.77 8.70
CA ARG A 50 8.19 -6.73 7.86
C ARG A 50 7.28 -7.40 6.84
N PHE A 51 6.09 -7.84 7.25
CA PHE A 51 5.11 -8.46 6.35
C PHE A 51 4.75 -7.52 5.19
N TRP A 52 4.36 -6.29 5.50
CA TRP A 52 3.99 -5.30 4.49
C TRP A 52 5.16 -4.92 3.60
N ARG A 53 6.38 -4.76 4.16
CA ARG A 53 7.59 -4.53 3.35
C ARG A 53 7.82 -5.64 2.33
N THR A 54 7.62 -6.90 2.71
CA THR A 54 7.73 -8.04 1.78
C THR A 54 6.64 -8.03 0.72
N VAL A 55 5.38 -7.79 1.11
CA VAL A 55 4.25 -7.72 0.17
C VAL A 55 4.47 -6.60 -0.87
N PHE A 56 4.85 -5.40 -0.42
CA PHE A 56 5.17 -4.29 -1.31
C PHE A 56 6.35 -4.59 -2.22
N ALA A 57 7.43 -5.17 -1.70
CA ALA A 57 8.58 -5.58 -2.53
C ALA A 57 8.18 -6.58 -3.62
N ALA A 58 7.31 -7.55 -3.29
CA ALA A 58 6.82 -8.54 -4.25
C ALA A 58 5.94 -7.90 -5.34
N LEU A 59 5.01 -7.01 -4.96
CA LEU A 59 4.16 -6.28 -5.90
C LEU A 59 5.00 -5.42 -6.86
N VAL A 60 5.95 -4.65 -6.33
CA VAL A 60 6.84 -3.80 -7.13
C VAL A 60 7.72 -4.65 -8.05
N SER A 61 8.20 -5.81 -7.58
CA SER A 61 8.98 -6.74 -8.41
C SER A 61 8.15 -7.29 -9.58
N CYS A 62 6.88 -7.63 -9.35
CA CYS A 62 5.96 -8.04 -10.40
C CYS A 62 5.77 -6.92 -11.44
N TYR A 63 5.65 -5.67 -10.98
CA TYR A 63 5.57 -4.52 -11.87
C TYR A 63 6.84 -4.30 -12.72
N ILE A 64 8.04 -4.48 -12.14
CA ILE A 64 9.30 -4.42 -12.89
C ILE A 64 9.31 -5.47 -14.01
N LEU A 65 8.86 -6.70 -13.74
CA LEU A 65 8.78 -7.75 -14.77
C LEU A 65 7.81 -7.38 -15.89
N PHE A 66 6.67 -6.77 -15.55
CA PHE A 66 5.73 -6.24 -16.53
C PHE A 66 6.37 -5.14 -17.40
N LEU A 67 7.10 -4.20 -16.80
CA LEU A 67 7.82 -3.15 -17.54
C LEU A 67 8.89 -3.73 -18.47
N LEU A 68 9.67 -4.72 -17.99
CA LEU A 68 10.66 -5.41 -18.83
C LEU A 68 10.02 -6.11 -20.03
N TYR A 69 8.88 -6.78 -19.81
CA TYR A 69 8.10 -7.38 -20.89
C TYR A 69 7.60 -6.31 -21.87
N SER A 70 7.10 -5.18 -21.37
CA SER A 70 6.65 -4.05 -22.19
C SER A 70 7.77 -3.47 -23.05
N ILE A 71 8.97 -3.27 -22.48
CA ILE A 71 10.15 -2.79 -23.22
C ILE A 71 10.55 -3.80 -24.31
N PHE A 72 10.63 -5.09 -23.96
CA PHE A 72 11.00 -6.14 -24.92
C PHE A 72 10.03 -6.19 -26.09
N HIS A 73 8.73 -6.04 -25.81
CA HIS A 73 7.70 -6.00 -26.84
C HIS A 73 7.78 -4.71 -27.67
N GLN A 74 8.04 -3.55 -27.07
CA GLN A 74 8.18 -2.28 -27.77
C GLN A 74 9.40 -2.25 -28.71
N VAL A 75 10.50 -2.94 -28.35
CA VAL A 75 11.69 -3.10 -29.20
C VAL A 75 11.44 -4.08 -30.34
N SER A 76 10.74 -5.19 -30.07
CA SER A 76 10.52 -6.27 -31.05
C SER A 76 9.41 -5.93 -32.05
N SER A 77 8.30 -5.36 -31.57
CA SER A 77 7.11 -4.96 -32.32
C SER A 77 6.68 -3.56 -31.89
N PRO A 78 7.27 -2.49 -32.45
CA PRO A 78 6.96 -1.14 -32.03
C PRO A 78 5.49 -0.82 -32.29
N TRP A 79 4.81 -0.25 -31.27
CA TRP A 79 3.43 0.23 -31.33
C TRP A 79 2.32 -0.84 -31.44
N GLU A 80 2.65 -2.13 -31.28
CA GLU A 80 1.59 -3.16 -31.14
C GLU A 80 0.89 -3.09 -29.77
N LEU A 81 1.60 -2.62 -28.74
CA LEU A 81 1.01 -2.36 -27.43
C LEU A 81 0.14 -1.11 -27.48
N ARG A 82 -1.17 -1.31 -27.33
CA ARG A 82 -2.17 -0.26 -27.48
C ARG A 82 -1.95 0.95 -26.55
N TYR A 83 -1.33 0.76 -25.38
CA TYR A 83 -1.04 1.86 -24.44
C TYR A 83 0.22 2.66 -24.83
N HIS A 84 1.20 2.05 -25.51
CA HIS A 84 2.33 2.78 -26.12
C HIS A 84 1.91 3.43 -27.44
N ALA A 85 1.11 2.74 -28.26
CA ALA A 85 0.57 3.21 -29.54
C ALA A 85 -0.18 4.55 -29.42
N TYR A 86 -0.82 4.79 -28.28
CA TYR A 86 -1.53 6.03 -28.00
C TYR A 86 -0.65 7.28 -28.08
N PHE A 87 0.65 7.14 -27.78
CA PHE A 87 1.62 8.24 -27.80
C PHE A 87 2.44 8.31 -29.10
N MET A 88 2.14 7.47 -30.09
CA MET A 88 2.93 7.33 -31.32
C MET A 88 3.11 8.65 -32.08
N GLU A 89 2.13 9.54 -32.06
CA GLU A 89 2.18 10.81 -32.78
C GLU A 89 3.02 11.88 -32.06
N GLU A 90 3.21 11.78 -30.74
CA GLU A 90 3.84 12.83 -29.93
C GLU A 90 5.17 12.43 -29.28
N ILE A 91 5.42 11.13 -29.08
CA ILE A 91 6.57 10.61 -28.35
C ILE A 91 7.31 9.61 -29.23
N ASP A 92 8.63 9.74 -29.35
CA ASP A 92 9.47 8.74 -30.01
C ASP A 92 9.51 7.43 -29.21
N SER A 93 9.50 6.29 -29.90
CA SER A 93 9.58 4.96 -29.25
C SER A 93 10.76 4.83 -28.29
N TRP A 94 11.92 5.42 -28.63
CA TRP A 94 13.11 5.46 -27.77
C TRP A 94 12.90 6.23 -26.47
N MET A 95 12.10 7.29 -26.48
CA MET A 95 11.78 8.04 -25.27
C MET A 95 10.93 7.20 -24.32
N ILE A 96 9.97 6.44 -24.85
CA ILE A 96 9.14 5.55 -24.03
C ILE A 96 9.98 4.43 -23.41
N ILE A 97 10.85 3.79 -24.19
CA ILE A 97 11.78 2.77 -23.71
C ILE A 97 12.68 3.36 -22.60
N SER A 98 13.22 4.57 -22.79
CA SER A 98 14.05 5.22 -21.77
C SER A 98 13.28 5.55 -20.48
N ALA A 99 12.02 5.99 -20.58
CA ALA A 99 11.17 6.26 -19.43
C ALA A 99 10.86 4.98 -18.64
N ASP A 100 10.57 3.88 -19.34
CA ASP A 100 10.34 2.57 -18.72
C ASP A 100 11.62 2.04 -18.02
N PHE A 101 12.82 2.29 -18.60
CA PHE A 101 14.10 1.99 -17.93
C PHE A 101 14.31 2.83 -16.66
N VAL A 102 14.00 4.13 -16.70
CA VAL A 102 14.10 5.01 -15.52
C VAL A 102 13.14 4.55 -14.43
N ALA A 103 11.93 4.12 -14.80
CA ALA A 103 10.96 3.54 -13.88
C ALA A 103 11.50 2.28 -13.20
N ILE A 104 12.08 1.34 -13.97
CA ILE A 104 12.70 0.13 -13.42
C ILE A 104 13.81 0.48 -12.42
N LEU A 105 14.64 1.48 -12.71
CA LEU A 105 15.68 1.94 -11.80
C LEU A 105 15.10 2.53 -10.52
N ALA A 106 14.08 3.38 -10.62
CA ALA A 106 13.41 3.97 -9.46
C ALA A 106 12.81 2.89 -8.54
N PHE A 107 12.06 1.93 -9.10
CA PHE A 107 11.51 0.81 -8.35
C PHE A 107 12.57 -0.12 -7.77
N SER A 108 13.69 -0.30 -8.45
CA SER A 108 14.83 -1.08 -7.92
C SER A 108 15.45 -0.38 -6.69
N PHE A 109 15.54 0.95 -6.70
CA PHE A 109 15.96 1.72 -5.54
C PHE A 109 14.94 1.67 -4.40
N ALA A 110 13.64 1.70 -4.72
CA ALA A 110 12.57 1.51 -3.74
C ALA A 110 12.68 0.15 -3.03
N ILE A 111 12.86 -0.94 -3.78
CA ILE A 111 13.02 -2.30 -3.23
C ILE A 111 14.30 -2.39 -2.38
N LYS A 112 15.42 -1.90 -2.89
CA LYS A 112 16.70 -1.89 -2.14
C LYS A 112 16.63 -1.07 -0.87
N GLY A 113 15.91 0.06 -0.90
CA GLY A 113 15.51 0.77 0.30
C GLY A 113 14.73 -0.19 1.19
N LEU A 114 13.52 -0.55 0.80
CA LEU A 114 12.57 -1.30 1.63
C LEU A 114 13.13 -2.55 2.32
N LEU A 115 14.01 -3.31 1.67
CA LEU A 115 14.58 -4.56 2.19
C LEU A 115 15.84 -4.38 3.06
N HIS A 116 16.54 -3.25 2.97
CA HIS A 116 17.82 -3.07 3.65
C HIS A 116 17.72 -2.04 4.79
N GLU A 117 17.77 -2.51 6.05
CA GLU A 117 17.67 -1.67 7.26
C GLU A 117 18.99 -0.95 7.64
N SER A 118 19.99 -0.89 6.75
CA SER A 118 21.25 -0.23 7.08
C SER A 118 21.15 1.30 7.04
N MET A 119 22.17 2.00 7.56
CA MET A 119 22.30 3.47 7.59
C MET A 119 22.02 4.17 6.25
N HIS A 120 22.08 3.44 5.13
CA HIS A 120 21.89 3.97 3.78
C HIS A 120 20.46 3.84 3.26
N HIS A 121 19.58 3.13 3.97
CA HIS A 121 18.16 2.93 3.64
C HIS A 121 17.45 4.23 3.24
N ARG A 122 17.60 5.25 4.09
CA ARG A 122 16.93 6.54 3.92
C ARG A 122 17.34 7.23 2.63
N ARG A 123 18.62 7.13 2.23
CA ARG A 123 19.13 7.71 0.98
C ARG A 123 18.53 7.03 -0.25
N TRP A 124 18.40 5.69 -0.24
CA TRP A 124 17.76 4.96 -1.34
C TRP A 124 16.29 5.32 -1.53
N ILE A 125 15.56 5.53 -0.44
CA ILE A 125 14.17 6.02 -0.49
C ILE A 125 14.11 7.44 -1.08
N TRP A 126 14.99 8.35 -0.65
CA TRP A 126 15.05 9.70 -1.22
C TRP A 126 15.38 9.68 -2.71
N TYR A 127 16.30 8.82 -3.14
CA TYR A 127 16.63 8.68 -4.57
C TYR A 127 15.45 8.15 -5.36
N SER A 128 14.77 7.09 -4.89
CA SER A 128 13.53 6.60 -5.51
C SER A 128 12.51 7.73 -5.66
N TRP A 129 12.23 8.45 -4.57
CA TRP A 129 11.24 9.50 -4.58
C TRP A 129 11.57 10.63 -5.57
N TYR A 130 12.83 11.04 -5.65
CA TYR A 130 13.26 12.04 -6.62
C TYR A 130 13.11 11.53 -8.06
N THR A 131 13.52 10.28 -8.33
CA THR A 131 13.37 9.69 -9.66
C THR A 131 11.89 9.52 -10.05
N ASP A 132 11.03 9.16 -9.10
CA ASP A 132 9.59 9.00 -9.31
C ASP A 132 8.92 10.35 -9.60
N ILE A 133 9.33 11.44 -8.94
CA ILE A 133 8.84 12.80 -9.24
C ILE A 133 9.21 13.21 -10.68
N VAL A 134 10.46 12.99 -11.08
CA VAL A 134 10.91 13.35 -12.44
C VAL A 134 10.12 12.56 -13.48
N LEU A 135 9.90 11.26 -13.24
CA LEU A 135 9.09 10.41 -14.12
C LEU A 135 7.62 10.86 -14.15
N ALA A 136 7.05 11.24 -13.01
CA ALA A 136 5.68 11.75 -12.93
C ALA A 136 5.52 13.05 -13.71
N ILE A 137 6.46 13.99 -13.60
CA ILE A 137 6.45 15.25 -14.36
C ILE A 137 6.56 14.97 -15.85
N PHE A 138 7.45 14.05 -16.25
CA PHE A 138 7.60 13.63 -17.65
C PHE A 138 6.27 13.13 -18.22
N TRP A 139 5.62 12.18 -17.56
CA TRP A 139 4.34 11.65 -18.04
C TRP A 139 3.22 12.69 -18.00
N LEU A 140 3.16 13.51 -16.95
CA LEU A 140 2.15 14.58 -16.84
C LEU A 140 2.27 15.60 -17.98
N TYR A 141 3.50 15.95 -18.36
CA TYR A 141 3.77 16.85 -19.48
C TYR A 141 3.22 16.29 -20.80
N TYR A 142 3.53 15.04 -21.13
CA TYR A 142 3.05 14.41 -22.36
C TYR A 142 1.54 14.14 -22.33
N MET A 143 1.00 13.72 -21.19
CA MET A 143 -0.45 13.56 -21.02
C MET A 143 -1.22 14.86 -21.22
N SER A 144 -0.64 16.00 -20.83
CA SER A 144 -1.24 17.33 -21.01
C SER A 144 -1.10 17.87 -22.44
N ARG A 145 -0.14 17.36 -23.21
CA ARG A 145 0.10 17.78 -24.59
C ARG A 145 -0.87 17.12 -25.58
N LEU A 146 -1.40 15.96 -25.21
CA LEU A 146 -2.37 15.23 -26.01
C LEU A 146 -3.67 16.04 -26.25
N PRO A 147 -4.12 16.18 -27.50
CA PRO A 147 -5.26 17.05 -27.86
C PRO A 147 -6.61 16.53 -27.34
N LYS A 148 -6.73 15.24 -27.08
CA LYS A 148 -7.90 14.61 -26.42
C LYS A 148 -7.39 13.55 -25.46
N PHE A 149 -7.54 13.78 -24.16
CA PHE A 149 -7.17 12.79 -23.15
C PHE A 149 -8.34 11.83 -22.93
N HIS A 150 -8.21 10.58 -23.37
CA HIS A 150 -9.19 9.53 -23.09
C HIS A 150 -8.78 8.75 -21.83
N TRP A 151 -9.56 8.89 -20.75
CA TRP A 151 -9.37 8.14 -19.50
C TRP A 151 -9.44 6.62 -19.68
N ASP A 152 -10.01 6.16 -20.80
CA ASP A 152 -10.06 4.75 -21.20
C ASP A 152 -8.66 4.14 -21.42
N VAL A 153 -7.63 4.97 -21.66
CA VAL A 153 -6.23 4.53 -21.81
C VAL A 153 -5.65 3.95 -20.53
N ILE A 154 -6.13 4.37 -19.36
CA ILE A 154 -5.70 3.80 -18.08
C ILE A 154 -6.19 2.36 -17.92
N TRP A 155 -7.33 2.03 -18.54
CA TRP A 155 -7.91 0.69 -18.52
C TRP A 155 -7.43 -0.20 -19.66
N LEU A 156 -6.66 0.32 -20.61
CA LEU A 156 -6.25 -0.41 -21.80
C LEU A 156 -5.40 -1.68 -21.54
N PRO A 157 -4.59 -1.80 -20.48
CA PRO A 157 -3.95 -3.07 -20.12
C PRO A 157 -4.95 -4.17 -19.70
N PHE A 158 -6.14 -3.77 -19.26
CA PHE A 158 -7.21 -4.66 -18.75
C PHE A 158 -8.45 -4.68 -19.67
N GLY A 159 -8.43 -3.93 -20.78
CA GLY A 159 -9.53 -3.81 -21.72
C GLY A 159 -9.68 -5.06 -22.60
N PRO A 160 -10.91 -5.43 -23.00
CA PRO A 160 -11.13 -6.61 -23.83
C PRO A 160 -10.39 -6.51 -25.17
N LEU A 161 -9.65 -7.57 -25.49
CA LEU A 161 -9.09 -7.85 -26.82
C LEU A 161 -10.26 -8.07 -27.78
N ARG A 162 -10.65 -7.04 -28.52
CA ARG A 162 -11.56 -7.15 -29.66
C ARG A 162 -10.83 -6.69 -30.91
#